data_AF-B5YBD5-F1
#
_entry.id   AF-B5YBD5-F1
#
_cell.length_a   1.000
_cell.length_b   1.000
_cell.length_c   1.000
_cell.angle_alpha   90.00
_cell.angle_beta   90.00
_cell.angle_gamma   90.00
#
_symmetry.space_group_name_H-M   'P 1'
#
loop_
_entity.id
_entity.type
_entity.pdbx_description
1 polymer ?
#
loop_
_entity_poly.entity_id
_entity_poly.type
_entity_poly.pdbx_seq_one_letter_code
_entity_poly.pdbx_strand_id
1 'polypeptide(L)'
;MRYLLIFFPLNPIINNYKEIFVKLDFGRYFLNSLIVTLSLVFSQIVLCSLAGYAFARLYFPFKNVIFLIFLSVIMLPGIVLLIPRYLILKNLGLVNTLTGVIILKIFSEFSIFLYRQHFLSMPIEMEEAAIVAGANMWNIFWKIMMPLFKDNILVIGE
;
A
#
# COMPACT_ATOMS: atom_id res chain seq x y z
N MET A 1 -15.59 21.33 42.97
CA MET A 1 -16.44 20.94 41.83
C MET A 1 -15.93 19.61 41.28
N ARG A 2 -16.69 18.53 41.43
CA ARG A 2 -16.31 17.19 40.95
C ARG A 2 -16.94 17.04 39.56
N TYR A 3 -16.16 17.15 38.49
CA TYR A 3 -16.65 16.80 37.16
C TYR A 3 -16.94 15.29 37.17
N LEU A 4 -18.22 14.93 37.06
CA LEU A 4 -18.61 13.55 36.80
C LEU A 4 -18.03 13.19 35.42
N LEU A 5 -17.11 12.23 35.38
CA LEU A 5 -16.64 11.63 34.14
C LEU A 5 -17.83 10.86 33.53
N ILE A 6 -18.54 11.52 32.61
CA ILE A 6 -19.65 10.94 31.86
C ILE A 6 -19.05 10.31 30.60
N PHE A 7 -18.89 8.99 30.62
CA PHE A 7 -18.35 8.23 29.47
C PHE A 7 -19.36 8.02 28.34
N PHE A 8 -20.66 8.12 28.63
CA PHE A 8 -21.73 7.89 27.65
C PHE A 8 -22.70 9.08 27.57
N PRO A 9 -23.19 9.43 26.38
CA PRO A 9 -24.14 10.51 26.24
C PRO A 9 -25.41 10.20 27.04
N LEU A 10 -25.85 11.15 27.87
CA LEU A 10 -27.08 11.02 28.66
C LEU A 10 -28.33 10.88 27.77
N ASN A 11 -28.26 11.38 26.54
CA ASN A 11 -29.31 11.27 25.51
C ASN A 11 -28.70 10.83 24.17
N PRO A 12 -28.64 9.53 23.87
CA PRO A 12 -28.13 9.05 22.59
C PRO A 12 -29.10 9.40 21.45
N ILE A 13 -28.66 10.23 20.50
CA ILE A 13 -29.45 10.62 19.32
C ILE A 13 -29.09 9.70 18.16
N ILE A 14 -29.88 8.64 17.97
CA ILE A 14 -29.68 7.65 16.90
C ILE A 14 -30.10 8.21 15.53
N ASN A 15 -30.92 9.26 15.51
CA ASN A 15 -31.49 9.79 14.27
C ASN A 15 -30.43 10.36 13.31
N ASN A 16 -29.32 10.89 13.85
CA ASN A 16 -28.21 11.40 13.05
C ASN A 16 -27.62 10.34 12.11
N TYR A 17 -27.53 9.08 12.57
CA TYR A 17 -27.03 7.98 11.74
C TYR A 17 -27.97 7.69 10.58
N LYS A 18 -29.29 7.71 10.80
CA LYS A 18 -30.29 7.52 9.74
C LYS A 18 -30.28 8.67 8.74
N GLU A 19 -30.16 9.91 9.23
CA GLU A 19 -30.12 11.09 8.37
C GLU A 19 -28.92 11.09 7.42
N ILE A 20 -27.76 10.55 7.81
CA ILE A 20 -26.59 10.45 6.93
C ILE A 20 -26.87 9.55 5.71
N PHE A 21 -27.63 8.47 5.87
CA PHE A 21 -27.98 7.60 4.74
C PHE A 21 -29.09 8.16 3.85
N VAL A 22 -29.92 9.07 4.37
CA VAL A 22 -31.10 9.63 3.66
C VAL A 22 -30.82 10.99 3.04
N LYS A 23 -30.07 11.87 3.73
CA LYS A 23 -29.75 13.22 3.28
C LYS A 23 -28.43 13.32 2.52
N LEU A 24 -27.53 12.34 2.65
CA LEU A 24 -26.26 12.28 1.93
C LEU A 24 -26.20 10.99 1.10
N ASP A 25 -25.51 11.03 -0.04
CA ASP A 25 -25.14 9.85 -0.84
C ASP A 25 -24.04 9.01 -0.16
N PHE A 26 -24.20 8.73 1.14
CA PHE A 26 -23.20 8.05 1.94
C PHE A 26 -22.82 6.68 1.38
N GLY A 27 -23.81 5.93 0.85
CA GLY A 27 -23.55 4.65 0.20
C GLY A 27 -22.57 4.77 -0.97
N ARG A 28 -22.67 5.84 -1.77
CA ARG A 28 -21.74 6.09 -2.89
C ARG A 28 -20.35 6.46 -2.39
N TYR A 29 -20.25 7.30 -1.36
CA TYR A 29 -18.95 7.63 -0.76
C TYR A 29 -18.27 6.41 -0.16
N PHE A 30 -19.03 5.56 0.52
CA PHE A 30 -18.53 4.30 1.05
C PHE A 30 -18.03 3.37 -0.05
N LEU A 31 -18.81 3.18 -1.12
CA LEU A 31 -18.40 2.36 -2.27
C LEU A 31 -17.16 2.92 -2.97
N ASN A 32 -17.07 4.23 -3.17
CA ASN A 32 -15.89 4.87 -3.75
C ASN A 32 -14.63 4.59 -2.92
N SER A 33 -14.71 4.78 -1.60
CA SER A 33 -13.60 4.47 -0.70
C SER A 33 -13.21 2.99 -0.75
N LEU A 34 -14.20 2.10 -0.73
CA LEU A 34 -13.97 0.66 -0.81
C LEU A 34 -13.28 0.26 -2.12
N ILE A 35 -13.73 0.80 -3.26
CA ILE A 35 -13.10 0.55 -4.57
C ILE A 35 -11.66 1.05 -4.59
N VAL A 36 -11.42 2.27 -4.10
CA VAL A 36 -10.07 2.85 -4.06
C VAL A 36 -9.17 2.02 -3.15
N THR A 37 -9.57 1.76 -1.90
CA THR A 37 -8.77 1.00 -0.93
C THR A 37 -8.46 -0.40 -1.44
N LEU A 38 -9.44 -1.16 -1.93
CA LEU A 38 -9.17 -2.51 -2.44
C LEU A 38 -8.24 -2.51 -3.66
N SER A 39 -8.42 -1.54 -4.56
CA SER A 39 -7.55 -1.40 -5.73
C SER A 39 -6.11 -1.08 -5.34
N LEU A 40 -5.92 -0.18 -4.36
CA LEU A 40 -4.61 0.20 -3.86
C LEU A 40 -3.93 -0.94 -3.12
N VAL A 41 -4.62 -1.59 -2.18
CA VAL A 41 -4.09 -2.73 -1.42
C VAL A 41 -3.67 -3.84 -2.37
N PHE A 42 -4.54 -4.22 -3.32
CA PHE A 42 -4.21 -5.25 -4.31
C PHE A 42 -3.00 -4.86 -5.15
N SER A 43 -2.97 -3.64 -5.68
CA SER A 43 -1.88 -3.16 -6.53
C SER A 43 -0.55 -3.12 -5.78
N GLN A 44 -0.55 -2.63 -4.53
CA GLN A 44 0.66 -2.56 -3.72
C GLN A 44 1.15 -3.96 -3.31
N ILE A 45 0.25 -4.87 -2.93
CA ILE A 45 0.63 -6.26 -2.63
C ILE A 45 1.35 -6.89 -3.82
N VAL A 46 0.88 -6.65 -5.05
CA VAL A 46 1.51 -7.23 -6.24
C VAL A 46 2.78 -6.47 -6.64
N LEU A 47 2.68 -5.16 -6.84
CA LEU A 47 3.76 -4.35 -7.41
C LEU A 47 4.88 -4.09 -6.40
N CYS A 48 4.55 -3.75 -5.16
CA CYS A 48 5.55 -3.43 -4.15
C CYS A 48 6.28 -4.68 -3.67
N SER A 49 5.61 -5.84 -3.60
CA SER A 49 6.29 -7.11 -3.26
C SER A 49 7.26 -7.54 -4.34
N LEU A 50 6.89 -7.44 -5.62
CA LEU A 50 7.77 -7.72 -6.75
C LEU A 50 8.99 -6.78 -6.75
N ALA A 51 8.77 -5.48 -6.57
CA ALA A 51 9.85 -4.51 -6.49
C ALA A 51 10.75 -4.75 -5.27
N GLY A 52 10.17 -5.00 -4.10
CA GLY A 52 10.90 -5.31 -2.88
C GLY A 52 11.75 -6.58 -3.03
N TYR A 53 11.20 -7.63 -3.64
CA TYR A 53 11.93 -8.86 -3.94
C TYR A 53 13.07 -8.62 -4.95
N ALA A 54 12.82 -7.83 -5.99
CA ALA A 54 13.85 -7.45 -6.95
C ALA A 54 15.02 -6.72 -6.26
N PHE A 55 14.74 -5.72 -5.41
CA PHE A 55 15.78 -5.01 -4.67
C PHE A 55 16.50 -5.89 -3.64
N ALA A 56 15.82 -6.88 -3.07
CA ALA A 56 16.41 -7.80 -2.09
C ALA A 56 17.31 -8.84 -2.75
N ARG A 57 16.83 -9.53 -3.80
CA ARG A 57 17.43 -10.76 -4.33
C ARG A 57 18.05 -10.64 -5.70
N LEU A 58 17.54 -9.78 -6.57
CA LEU A 58 18.10 -9.64 -7.92
C LEU A 58 19.40 -8.82 -7.90
N TYR A 59 20.29 -9.16 -8.82
CA TYR A 59 21.49 -8.41 -9.11
C TYR A 59 21.28 -7.61 -10.39
N PHE A 60 21.31 -6.30 -10.28
CA PHE A 60 21.21 -5.38 -11.42
C PHE A 60 22.06 -4.14 -11.14
N PRO A 61 22.58 -3.47 -12.20
CA PRO A 61 23.46 -2.33 -12.04
C PRO A 61 22.77 -1.20 -11.26
N PHE A 62 23.54 -0.50 -10.42
CA PHE A 62 23.08 0.64 -9.60
C PHE A 62 21.97 0.36 -8.59
N LYS A 63 21.68 -0.91 -8.27
CA LYS A 63 20.63 -1.32 -7.32
C LYS A 63 20.60 -0.49 -6.03
N ASN A 64 21.75 -0.31 -5.39
CA ASN A 64 21.85 0.42 -4.13
C ASN A 64 21.62 1.93 -4.31
N VAL A 65 22.08 2.52 -5.43
CA VAL A 65 21.87 3.94 -5.72
C VAL A 65 20.39 4.21 -5.99
N ILE A 66 19.75 3.38 -6.81
CA ILE A 66 18.31 3.48 -7.09
C ILE A 66 17.50 3.33 -5.80
N PHE A 67 17.88 2.39 -4.94
CA PHE A 67 17.20 2.19 -3.66
C PHE A 67 17.38 3.37 -2.70
N LEU A 68 18.56 4.00 -2.66
CA LEU A 68 18.78 5.22 -1.88
C LEU A 68 17.94 6.41 -2.38
N ILE A 69 17.74 6.53 -3.70
CA ILE A 69 16.83 7.53 -4.27
C ILE A 69 15.40 7.26 -3.79
N PHE A 70 14.94 6.01 -3.83
CA PHE A 70 13.63 5.61 -3.30
C PHE A 70 13.46 5.99 -1.83
N LEU A 71 14.46 5.71 -0.99
CA LEU A 71 14.46 6.09 0.42
C LEU A 71 14.38 7.61 0.63
N SER A 72 15.05 8.37 -0.23
CA SER A 72 15.03 9.84 -0.15
C SER A 72 13.63 10.41 -0.40
N VAL A 73 12.83 9.77 -1.25
CA VAL A 73 11.44 10.18 -1.54
C VAL A 73 10.53 9.95 -0.32
N ILE A 74 10.77 8.92 0.49
CA ILE A 74 10.00 8.67 1.73
C ILE A 74 10.11 9.85 2.71
N MET A 75 11.21 10.59 2.69
CA MET A 75 11.43 11.76 3.56
C MET A 75 10.65 12.99 3.10
N LEU A 76 10.10 13.00 1.87
CA LEU A 76 9.35 14.14 1.36
C LEU A 76 7.95 14.16 2.01
N PRO A 77 7.55 15.28 2.65
CA PRO A 77 6.21 15.39 3.21
C PRO A 77 5.18 15.41 2.07
N GLY A 78 4.12 14.61 2.22
CA GLY A 78 3.13 14.40 1.15
C GLY A 78 2.47 15.67 0.61
N ILE A 79 2.43 16.75 1.40
CA ILE A 79 1.92 18.06 0.98
C ILE A 79 2.74 18.70 -0.14
N VAL A 80 4.06 18.47 -0.18
CA VAL A 80 4.96 18.99 -1.23
C VAL A 80 4.66 18.33 -2.57
N LEU A 81 4.23 17.07 -2.54
CA LEU A 81 3.84 16.32 -3.73
C LEU A 81 2.42 16.64 -4.21
N LEU A 82 1.64 17.44 -3.49
CA LEU A 82 0.25 17.74 -3.84
C LEU A 82 0.14 18.46 -5.19
N ILE A 83 0.90 19.54 -5.39
CA ILE A 83 0.86 20.33 -6.63
C ILE A 83 1.36 19.50 -7.83
N PRO A 84 2.53 18.83 -7.76
CA PRO A 84 2.99 17.97 -8.86
C PRO A 84 1.99 16.86 -9.22
N ARG A 85 1.43 16.18 -8.21
CA ARG A 85 0.42 15.13 -8.41
C ARG A 85 -0.84 15.67 -9.09
N TYR A 86 -1.32 16.84 -8.66
CA TYR A 86 -2.47 17.48 -9.30
C TYR A 86 -2.19 17.83 -10.77
N LEU A 87 -1.02 18.38 -11.08
CA LEU A 87 -0.63 18.72 -12.46
C LEU A 87 -0.57 17.48 -13.36
N ILE A 88 -0.04 16.36 -12.85
CA ILE A 88 -0.04 15.08 -13.55
C ILE A 88 -1.48 14.64 -13.87
N LEU A 89 -2.38 14.64 -12.88
CA LEU A 89 -3.78 14.27 -13.11
C LEU A 89 -4.49 15.20 -14.09
N LYS A 90 -4.21 16.50 -14.00
CA LYS A 90 -4.77 17.51 -14.91
C LYS A 90 -4.35 17.23 -16.35
N ASN A 91 -3.06 16.98 -16.57
CA ASN A 91 -2.53 16.69 -17.90
C ASN A 91 -3.06 15.37 -18.46
N LEU A 92 -3.34 14.39 -17.59
CA LEU A 92 -3.95 13.12 -17.97
C LEU A 92 -5.48 13.18 -18.10
N GLY A 93 -6.13 14.30 -17.77
CA GLY A 93 -7.59 14.42 -17.77
C GLY A 93 -8.29 13.58 -16.67
N LEU A 94 -7.55 13.16 -15.64
CA LEU A 94 -8.02 12.27 -14.57
C LEU A 94 -8.44 13.01 -13.29
N VAL A 95 -8.54 14.34 -13.33
CA VAL A 95 -9.00 15.15 -12.20
C VAL A 95 -10.44 14.79 -11.85
N ASN A 96 -10.75 14.69 -10.55
CA ASN A 96 -12.06 14.30 -10.01
C ASN A 96 -12.53 12.89 -10.44
N THR A 97 -11.61 11.97 -10.69
CA THR A 97 -11.93 10.55 -11.00
C THR A 97 -11.34 9.61 -9.95
N LEU A 98 -11.98 8.46 -9.72
CA LEU A 98 -11.44 7.41 -8.85
C LEU A 98 -10.11 6.87 -9.41
N THR A 99 -10.02 6.70 -10.73
CA THR A 99 -8.81 6.25 -11.42
C THR A 99 -7.64 7.20 -11.18
N GLY A 100 -7.87 8.52 -11.17
CA GLY A 100 -6.85 9.50 -10.85
C GLY A 100 -6.30 9.35 -9.43
N VAL A 101 -7.16 9.05 -8.46
CA VAL A 101 -6.72 8.76 -7.09
C VAL A 101 -5.92 7.47 -7.02
N ILE A 102 -6.37 6.43 -7.73
CA ILE A 102 -5.74 5.11 -7.71
C ILE A 102 -4.35 5.15 -8.36
N ILE A 103 -4.24 5.67 -9.60
CA ILE A 103 -3.03 5.56 -10.42
C ILE A 103 -1.80 6.21 -9.78
N LEU A 104 -1.98 7.29 -9.02
CA LEU A 104 -0.89 7.97 -8.32
C LEU A 104 -0.40 7.25 -7.06
N LYS A 105 -1.15 6.25 -6.59
CA LYS A 105 -0.92 5.57 -5.31
C LYS A 105 -0.77 4.04 -5.46
N ILE A 106 -0.78 3.51 -6.69
CA ILE A 106 -0.68 2.06 -6.95
C ILE A 106 0.61 1.42 -6.42
N PHE A 107 1.66 2.22 -6.22
CA PHE A 107 2.87 1.82 -5.53
C PHE A 107 3.12 2.76 -4.34
N SER A 108 3.83 2.24 -3.34
CA SER A 108 4.23 2.95 -2.14
C SER A 108 5.72 2.71 -1.90
N GLU A 109 6.49 3.78 -1.83
CA GLU A 109 7.94 3.73 -1.60
C GLU A 109 8.24 3.08 -0.24
N PHE A 110 7.42 3.36 0.76
CA PHE A 110 7.51 2.76 2.08
C PHE A 110 7.19 1.26 2.06
N SER A 111 6.13 0.84 1.35
CA SER A 111 5.80 -0.59 1.22
C SER A 111 6.93 -1.34 0.52
N ILE A 112 7.50 -0.80 -0.57
CA ILE A 112 8.66 -1.39 -1.26
C ILE A 112 9.85 -1.56 -0.30
N PHE A 113 10.13 -0.55 0.52
CA PHE A 113 11.18 -0.62 1.53
C PHE A 113 10.94 -1.77 2.53
N LEU A 114 9.72 -1.87 3.07
CA LEU A 114 9.37 -2.93 4.02
C LEU A 114 9.43 -4.33 3.41
N TYR A 115 8.88 -4.51 2.19
CA TYR A 115 8.98 -5.78 1.46
C TYR A 115 10.44 -6.19 1.27
N ARG A 116 11.30 -5.25 0.83
CA ARG A 116 12.73 -5.52 0.67
C ARG A 116 13.37 -5.94 1.99
N GLN A 117 13.14 -5.19 3.07
CA GLN A 117 13.73 -5.49 4.38
C GLN A 117 13.32 -6.88 4.86
N HIS A 118 12.06 -7.26 4.61
CA HIS A 118 11.57 -8.56 4.97
C HIS A 118 12.20 -9.68 4.13
N PHE A 119 12.23 -9.56 2.80
CA PHE A 119 12.86 -10.57 1.95
C PHE A 119 14.35 -10.72 2.25
N LEU A 120 15.05 -9.66 2.65
CA LEU A 120 16.44 -9.75 3.13
C LEU A 120 16.59 -10.55 4.42
N SER A 121 15.60 -10.52 5.31
CA SER A 121 15.61 -11.29 6.56
C SER A 121 15.31 -12.78 6.38
N MET A 122 14.77 -13.17 5.22
CA MET A 122 14.47 -14.57 4.92
C MET A 122 15.76 -15.34 4.56
N PRO A 123 15.88 -16.63 4.96
CA PRO A 123 17.01 -17.48 4.61
C PRO A 123 17.17 -17.62 3.09
N ILE A 124 18.38 -17.40 2.57
CA ILE A 124 18.66 -17.50 1.13
C ILE A 124 18.67 -18.96 0.64
N GLU A 125 18.94 -19.88 1.56
CA GLU A 125 19.06 -21.32 1.32
C GLU A 125 17.77 -21.92 0.76
N MET A 126 16.61 -21.33 1.09
CA MET A 126 15.31 -21.73 0.52
C MET A 126 15.23 -21.48 -0.98
N GLU A 127 15.81 -20.38 -1.45
CA GLU A 127 15.84 -20.04 -2.86
C GLU A 127 16.89 -20.88 -3.60
N GLU A 128 18.05 -21.09 -3.00
CA GLU A 128 19.10 -21.97 -3.55
C GLU A 128 18.61 -23.41 -3.71
N ALA A 129 17.93 -23.97 -2.71
CA ALA A 129 17.33 -25.29 -2.79
C ALA A 129 16.31 -25.39 -3.93
N ALA A 130 15.51 -24.36 -4.14
CA ALA A 130 14.54 -24.31 -5.23
C ALA A 130 15.20 -24.19 -6.60
N ILE A 131 16.30 -23.44 -6.72
CA ILE A 131 17.10 -23.34 -7.95
C ILE A 131 17.71 -24.71 -8.29
N VAL A 132 18.26 -25.43 -7.30
CA VAL A 132 18.77 -26.80 -7.49
C VAL A 132 17.66 -27.76 -7.93
N ALA A 133 16.43 -27.57 -7.45
CA ALA A 133 15.25 -28.29 -7.91
C ALA A 133 14.72 -27.85 -9.30
N GLY A 134 15.40 -26.94 -9.99
CA GLY A 134 15.04 -26.46 -11.33
C GLY A 134 13.91 -25.43 -11.35
N ALA A 135 13.55 -24.83 -10.21
CA ALA A 135 12.52 -23.78 -10.18
C ALA A 135 13.05 -22.48 -10.80
N ASN A 136 12.23 -21.85 -11.64
CA ASN A 136 12.51 -20.50 -12.13
C ASN A 136 12.19 -19.45 -11.06
N MET A 137 12.73 -18.23 -11.23
CA MET A 137 12.59 -17.15 -10.25
C MET A 137 11.12 -16.76 -9.98
N TRP A 138 10.27 -16.83 -11.00
CA TRP A 138 8.84 -16.53 -10.85
C TRP A 138 8.13 -17.54 -9.95
N ASN A 139 8.46 -18.83 -10.10
CA ASN A 139 7.96 -19.90 -9.24
C ASN A 139 8.51 -19.76 -7.82
N ILE A 140 9.79 -19.43 -7.65
CA ILE A 140 10.40 -19.21 -6.34
C ILE A 140 9.67 -18.08 -5.61
N PHE A 141 9.45 -16.94 -6.29
CA PHE A 141 8.75 -15.81 -5.72
C PHE A 141 7.32 -16.18 -5.29
N TRP A 142 6.48 -16.70 -6.18
CA TRP A 142 5.05 -16.94 -5.89
C TRP A 142 4.76 -18.17 -5.04
N LYS A 143 5.57 -19.22 -5.15
CA LYS A 143 5.30 -20.51 -4.48
C LYS A 143 6.09 -20.71 -3.20
N ILE A 144 7.16 -19.93 -2.98
CA ILE A 144 8.03 -20.09 -1.81
C ILE A 144 8.06 -18.78 -1.02
N MET A 145 8.57 -17.70 -1.61
CA MET A 145 8.83 -16.45 -0.87
C MET A 145 7.55 -15.74 -0.43
N MET A 146 6.56 -15.61 -1.32
CA MET A 146 5.29 -14.95 -1.01
C MET A 146 4.43 -15.71 0.04
N PRO A 147 4.31 -17.04 -0.01
CA PRO A 147 3.62 -17.80 1.03
C PRO A 147 4.28 -17.69 2.41
N LEU A 148 5.62 -17.67 2.46
CA LEU A 148 6.35 -17.42 3.71
C LEU A 148 6.09 -16.01 4.26
N PHE A 149 5.78 -15.07 3.37
CA PHE A 149 5.45 -13.69 3.71
C PHE A 149 3.99 -13.51 4.18
N LYS A 150 3.13 -14.52 4.06
CA LYS A 150 1.66 -14.41 4.22
C LYS A 150 1.21 -13.71 5.51
N ASP A 151 1.88 -13.99 6.63
CA ASP A 151 1.51 -13.42 7.93
C ASP A 151 1.81 -11.91 8.00
N ASN A 152 2.74 -11.43 7.19
CA ASN A 152 3.14 -10.01 7.12
C ASN A 152 2.51 -9.26 5.94
N ILE A 153 1.87 -9.93 4.98
CA ILE A 153 1.18 -9.29 3.84
C ILE A 153 0.13 -8.29 4.32
N LEU A 154 -0.63 -8.64 5.36
CA LEU A 154 -1.71 -7.81 5.89
C LEU A 154 -1.22 -6.53 6.57
N VAL A 155 0.03 -6.50 7.03
CA VAL A 155 0.59 -5.36 7.75
C VAL A 155 1.10 -4.27 6.80
N ILE A 156 1.48 -4.63 5.56
CA ILE A 156 2.13 -3.71 4.61
C ILE A 156 1.14 -3.01 3.65
N GLY A 157 -0.10 -3.50 3.55
CA GLY A 157 -1.15 -2.87 2.76
C GLY A 157 -1.75 -1.66 3.48
N GLU A 158 -1.13 -0.48 3.34
CA GLU A 158 -1.63 0.82 3.84
C GLU A 158 -2.44 1.60 2.79
#